data_AF-A0A372J8T0-F1
#
_entry.id   AF-A0A372J8T0-F1
#
_cell.length_a   1.000
_cell.length_b   1.000
_cell.length_c   1.000
_cell.angle_alpha   90.00
_cell.angle_beta   90.00
_cell.angle_gamma   90.00
#
_symmetry.space_group_name_H-M   'P 1'
#
loop_
_entity.id
_entity.type
_entity.pdbx_description
1 polymer ?
#
loop_
_entity_poly.entity_id
_entity_poly.type
_entity_poly.pdbx_seq_one_letter_code
_entity_poly.pdbx_strand_id
1 'polypeptide(L)'
;MLDAFGCDGTLRWAGRWRDLRLPRAAGLERRLASRGGCCDCEVFLNGWTYRDDLQAVGEDGEPDWPAVHPSCAGVGPRSAQPCANWVPLRGARW
;
A
#
# COMPACT_ATOMS: atom_id res chain seq x y z
N MET A 1 2.35 11.20 7.84
CA MET A 1 1.32 11.78 6.93
C MET A 1 -0.06 11.29 7.34
N LEU A 2 -0.31 9.97 7.32
CA LEU A 2 -1.51 9.41 7.97
C LEU A 2 -1.45 9.58 9.49
N ASP A 3 -0.30 9.31 10.12
CA ASP A 3 -0.15 9.46 11.59
C ASP A 3 -0.30 10.92 12.07
N ALA A 4 -0.02 11.88 11.18
CA ALA A 4 -0.03 13.31 11.52
C ALA A 4 -1.38 13.98 11.21
N PHE A 5 -2.12 13.50 10.19
CA PHE A 5 -3.33 14.15 9.69
C PHE A 5 -4.57 13.24 9.65
N GLY A 6 -4.43 12.00 10.12
CA GLY A 6 -5.47 10.99 10.11
C GLY A 6 -5.90 10.55 8.71
N CYS A 7 -6.85 9.61 8.70
CA CYS A 7 -7.62 9.27 7.52
C CYS A 7 -9.01 9.90 7.60
N ASP A 8 -9.51 10.43 6.48
CA ASP A 8 -10.84 11.04 6.38
C ASP A 8 -11.87 10.11 5.70
N GLY A 9 -11.56 8.82 5.60
CA GLY A 9 -12.42 7.83 4.94
C GLY A 9 -12.31 7.85 3.42
N THR A 10 -11.36 8.58 2.84
CA THR A 10 -11.14 8.64 1.38
C THR A 10 -9.71 8.24 0.97
N LEU A 11 -9.48 8.07 -0.33
CA LEU A 11 -8.17 7.88 -0.94
C LEU A 11 -7.47 9.23 -1.23
N ARG A 12 -7.50 10.17 -0.27
CA ARG A 12 -7.00 11.55 -0.42
C ARG A 12 -5.54 11.57 -0.85
N TRP A 13 -4.70 10.80 -0.18
CA TRP A 13 -3.25 10.80 -0.41
C TRP A 13 -2.89 9.99 -1.66
N ALA A 14 -3.52 8.82 -1.86
CA ALA A 14 -3.33 8.04 -3.08
C ALA A 14 -3.77 8.81 -4.34
N GLY A 15 -4.91 9.50 -4.28
CA GLY A 15 -5.41 10.38 -5.36
C GLY A 15 -4.48 11.55 -5.62
N ARG A 16 -4.04 12.26 -4.57
CA ARG A 16 -3.06 13.35 -4.71
C ARG A 16 -1.74 12.86 -5.31
N TRP A 17 -1.24 11.70 -4.90
CA TRP A 17 -0.03 11.11 -5.48
C TRP A 17 -0.22 10.81 -6.97
N ARG A 18 -1.34 10.21 -7.36
CA ARG A 18 -1.69 9.96 -8.76
C ARG A 18 -1.67 11.25 -9.55
N ASP A 19 -2.36 12.29 -9.07
CA ASP A 19 -2.49 13.56 -9.78
C ASP A 19 -1.15 14.29 -9.94
N LEU A 20 -0.23 14.14 -8.99
CA LEU A 20 1.09 14.78 -9.04
C LEU A 20 2.14 13.97 -9.79
N ARG A 21 2.07 12.63 -9.75
CA ARG A 21 3.15 11.74 -10.21
C ARG A 21 2.77 10.94 -11.45
N LEU A 22 1.52 10.47 -11.53
CA LEU A 22 1.02 9.61 -12.59
C LEU A 22 -0.44 9.91 -12.97
N PRO A 23 -0.74 11.08 -13.56
CA PRO A 23 -2.13 11.50 -13.83
C PRO A 23 -2.91 10.53 -14.72
N ARG A 24 -2.20 9.76 -15.55
CA ARG A 24 -2.80 8.78 -16.47
C ARG A 24 -3.16 7.45 -15.80
N ALA A 25 -2.84 7.25 -14.52
CA ALA A 25 -3.20 6.04 -13.78
C ALA A 25 -4.66 6.08 -13.28
N ALA A 26 -5.62 6.32 -14.18
CA ALA A 26 -7.05 6.47 -13.89
C ALA A 26 -7.72 5.23 -13.25
N GLY A 27 -7.05 4.08 -13.25
CA GLY A 27 -7.49 2.85 -12.60
C GLY A 27 -6.87 2.59 -11.23
N LEU A 28 -6.10 3.52 -10.66
CA LEU A 28 -5.43 3.31 -9.37
C LEU A 28 -6.43 3.06 -8.24
N GLU A 29 -7.35 4.00 -8.01
CA GLU A 29 -8.32 3.93 -6.90
C GLU A 29 -9.20 2.68 -7.00
N ARG A 30 -9.73 2.38 -8.19
CA ARG A 30 -10.50 1.15 -8.43
C ARG A 30 -9.72 -0.13 -8.09
N ARG A 31 -8.41 -0.14 -8.34
CA ARG A 31 -7.57 -1.31 -8.04
C ARG A 31 -7.25 -1.41 -6.56
N LEU A 32 -7.05 -0.29 -5.86
CA LEU A 32 -6.95 -0.25 -4.40
C LEU A 32 -8.25 -0.76 -3.76
N ALA A 33 -9.40 -0.24 -4.21
CA ALA A 33 -10.72 -0.66 -3.74
C ALA A 33 -10.99 -2.15 -4.00
N SER A 34 -10.55 -2.70 -5.14
CA SER A 34 -10.67 -4.15 -5.42
C SER A 34 -9.90 -5.05 -4.45
N ARG A 35 -9.05 -4.46 -3.61
CA ARG A 35 -8.29 -5.11 -2.54
C ARG A 35 -8.69 -4.59 -1.15
N GLY A 36 -9.86 -3.98 -1.02
CA GLY A 36 -10.37 -3.49 0.25
C GLY A 36 -9.76 -2.16 0.72
N GLY A 37 -8.97 -1.48 -0.11
CA GLY A 37 -8.44 -0.15 0.19
C GLY A 37 -9.34 0.97 -0.33
N CYS A 38 -10.42 1.27 0.40
CA CYS A 38 -11.37 2.34 0.06
C CYS A 38 -11.01 3.68 0.73
N CYS A 39 -10.22 3.65 1.80
CA CYS A 39 -9.48 4.78 2.36
C CYS A 39 -7.97 4.57 2.29
N ASP A 40 -7.17 5.64 2.45
CA ASP A 40 -5.71 5.53 2.53
C ASP A 40 -5.23 4.59 3.66
N CYS A 41 -5.99 4.52 4.77
CA CYS A 41 -5.73 3.61 5.88
C CYS A 41 -5.83 2.13 5.46
N GLU A 42 -6.86 1.80 4.71
CA GLU A 42 -7.23 0.44 4.36
C GLU A 42 -6.32 -0.18 3.29
N VAL A 43 -5.55 0.65 2.55
CA VAL A 43 -4.59 0.18 1.56
C VAL A 43 -3.67 -0.88 2.16
N PHE A 44 -3.25 -0.68 3.41
CA PHE A 44 -2.34 -1.58 4.12
C PHE A 44 -3.03 -2.41 5.20
N LEU A 45 -4.13 -1.93 5.78
CA LEU A 45 -4.91 -2.75 6.73
C LEU A 45 -5.61 -3.94 6.05
N ASN A 46 -6.04 -3.77 4.79
CA ASN A 46 -6.84 -4.78 4.08
C ASN A 46 -6.15 -5.31 2.82
N GLY A 47 -5.39 -4.47 2.12
CA GLY A 47 -5.04 -4.74 0.73
C GLY A 47 -3.69 -5.38 0.51
N TRP A 48 -2.66 -4.91 1.21
CA TRP A 48 -1.26 -5.22 0.86
C TRP A 48 -0.39 -5.35 2.10
N THR A 49 0.55 -6.30 2.03
CA THR A 49 1.62 -6.46 3.00
C THR A 49 2.95 -6.72 2.28
N TYR A 50 4.07 -6.65 3.01
CA TYR A 50 5.36 -7.06 2.49
C TYR A 50 5.37 -8.55 2.16
N ARG A 51 6.16 -8.94 1.15
CA ARG A 51 6.46 -10.36 0.93
C ARG A 51 7.12 -10.95 2.18
N ASP A 52 6.80 -12.21 2.49
CA ASP A 52 7.15 -12.87 3.76
C ASP A 52 8.67 -12.82 4.08
N ASP A 53 9.55 -12.87 3.08
CA ASP A 53 11.01 -12.76 3.22
C ASP A 53 11.54 -11.32 3.46
N LEU A 54 10.69 -10.31 3.29
CA LEU A 54 10.99 -8.90 3.52
C LEU A 54 10.38 -8.37 4.82
N GLN A 55 9.54 -9.16 5.49
CA GLN A 55 8.97 -8.83 6.79
C GLN A 55 10.05 -8.96 7.88
N ALA A 56 9.97 -8.09 8.88
CA ALA A 56 10.77 -8.17 10.09
C ALA A 56 10.01 -8.97 11.15
N VAL A 57 10.71 -9.36 12.22
CA VAL A 57 10.07 -9.90 13.43
C VAL A 57 9.82 -8.73 14.37
N GLY A 58 8.55 -8.50 14.70
CA GLY A 58 8.11 -7.50 15.66
C GLY A 58 8.51 -7.83 17.09
N GLU A 59 8.29 -6.89 18.00
CA GLU A 59 8.62 -7.06 19.43
C GLU A 59 7.81 -8.17 20.11
N ASP A 60 6.61 -8.44 19.60
CA ASP A 60 5.71 -9.51 20.04
C ASP A 60 6.03 -10.87 19.40
N GLY A 61 7.04 -10.94 18.54
CA GLY A 61 7.40 -12.14 17.79
C GLY A 61 6.56 -12.37 16.53
N GLU A 62 5.60 -11.50 16.23
CA GLU A 62 4.77 -11.58 15.04
C GLU A 62 5.44 -10.86 13.85
N PRO A 63 5.06 -11.19 12.61
CA PRO A 63 5.61 -10.51 11.44
C PRO A 63 5.20 -9.03 11.40
N ASP A 64 6.19 -8.16 11.22
CA ASP A 64 6.01 -6.71 11.10
C ASP A 64 6.75 -6.17 9.86
N TRP A 65 6.55 -4.90 9.55
CA TRP A 65 7.22 -4.24 8.44
C TRP A 65 8.66 -3.87 8.80
N PRO A 66 9.58 -3.92 7.82
CA PRO A 66 10.96 -3.52 8.07
C PRO A 66 11.05 -2.03 8.35
N ALA A 67 11.77 -1.64 9.42
CA ALA A 67 12.02 -0.25 9.77
C ALA A 67 12.72 0.55 8.64
N VAL A 68 13.50 -0.15 7.81
CA VAL A 68 14.12 0.40 6.61
C VAL A 68 13.48 -0.26 5.39
N HIS A 69 12.67 0.50 4.65
CA HIS A 69 12.00 0.01 3.46
C HIS A 69 13.01 -0.25 2.32
N PRO A 70 13.04 -1.46 1.73
CA PRO A 70 13.90 -1.74 0.58
C PRO A 70 13.47 -0.94 -0.66
N SER A 71 14.42 -0.72 -1.57
CA SER A 71 14.13 -0.13 -2.88
C SER A 71 13.09 -0.97 -3.62
N CYS A 72 12.18 -0.31 -4.35
CA CYS A 72 11.15 -1.04 -5.11
C CYS A 72 11.77 -1.92 -6.20
N ALA A 73 11.43 -3.20 -6.21
CA ALA A 73 11.89 -4.15 -7.21
C ALA A 73 10.84 -4.39 -8.32
N GLY A 74 11.29 -4.55 -9.57
CA GLY A 74 10.44 -5.03 -10.68
C GLY A 74 9.45 -4.04 -11.27
N VAL A 75 9.48 -2.76 -10.88
CA VAL A 75 8.67 -1.70 -11.50
C VAL A 75 9.51 -0.47 -11.82
N GLY A 76 9.16 0.21 -12.91
CA GLY A 76 9.78 1.48 -13.26
C GLY A 76 9.19 2.66 -12.48
N PRO A 77 9.86 3.83 -12.50
CA PRO A 77 9.44 5.03 -11.77
C PRO A 77 8.11 5.64 -12.25
N ARG A 78 7.58 5.15 -13.39
CA ARG A 78 6.29 5.58 -13.95
C ARG A 78 5.19 4.52 -13.85
N SER A 79 5.39 3.50 -13.01
CA SER A 79 4.39 2.47 -12.77
C SER A 79 3.47 2.85 -11.61
N ALA A 80 2.17 2.60 -11.79
CA ALA A 80 1.20 2.60 -10.70
C ALA A 80 0.87 1.16 -10.24
N GLN A 81 1.64 0.16 -10.66
CA GLN A 81 1.57 -1.20 -10.11
C GLN A 81 2.37 -1.28 -8.81
N PRO A 82 1.93 -2.10 -7.84
CA PRO A 82 2.78 -2.42 -6.69
C PRO A 82 4.08 -3.05 -7.18
N CYS A 83 5.19 -2.71 -6.55
CA CYS A 83 6.45 -3.37 -6.82
C CYS A 83 6.49 -4.76 -6.19
N ALA A 84 7.46 -5.58 -6.60
CA ALA A 84 7.55 -7.00 -6.20
C ALA A 84 7.75 -7.22 -4.70
N ASN A 85 7.96 -6.15 -3.93
CA ASN A 85 8.07 -6.17 -2.48
C ASN A 85 6.70 -6.33 -1.80
N TRP A 86 5.61 -5.95 -2.48
CA TRP A 86 4.25 -5.93 -1.94
C TRP A 86 3.43 -7.07 -2.52
N VAL A 87 2.78 -7.82 -1.65
CA VAL A 87 1.86 -8.90 -2.00
C VAL A 87 0.46 -8.60 -1.47
N PRO A 88 -0.60 -9.13 -2.10
CA PRO A 88 -1.94 -9.03 -1.56
C PRO A 88 -1.96 -9.59 -0.13
N LEU A 89 -2.58 -8.87 0.81
CA LEU A 89 -2.84 -9.45 2.12
C LEU A 89 -3.75 -10.68 1.91
N ARG A 90 -3.35 -11.84 2.43
CA ARG A 90 -4.13 -13.08 2.30
C ARG A 90 -5.38 -12.97 3.16
N GLY A 91 -6.44 -12.41 2.59
CA GLY A 91 -7.83 -12.46 3.03
C GLY A 91 -8.09 -12.32 4.54
N ALA A 92 -8.28 -11.08 4.99
CA ALA A 92 -9.50 -10.83 5.74
C ALA A 92 -10.65 -10.89 4.70
N ARG A 93 -11.50 -11.91 4.79
CA ARG A 93 -12.72 -12.03 3.98
C ARG A 93 -13.76 -11.07 4.54
N TRP A 94 -13.88 -9.85 4.02
CA TRP A 94 -15.01 -8.96 4.32
C TRP A 94 -15.37 -8.10 3.11
#